data_AF-A0A8J7SL40-F1
#
_entry.id   AF-A0A8J7SL40-F1
#
_cell.length_a   1.000
_cell.length_b   1.000
_cell.length_c   1.000
_cell.angle_alpha   90.00
_cell.angle_beta   90.00
_cell.angle_gamma   90.00
#
_symmetry.space_group_name_H-M   'P 1'
#
loop_
_entity.id
_entity.type
_entity.pdbx_description
1 polymer ?
#
loop_
_entity_poly.entity_id
_entity_poly.type
_entity_poly.pdbx_seq_one_letter_code
_entity_poly.pdbx_strand_id
1 'polypeptide(L)'
;MDNTENDQTVNLICVRCGEANDERASRCEHCKAPLDDFASTAPWEMGKVTAGRTAANPRTNPIVFWGVWLLFSPTVVIAGYSFVSHLTYAIVGPDDSYTSGGYLLAGLMAGLYFLIGGWALYTVTKRFFSKKKASE
;
A
#
# COMPACT_ATOMS: atom_id res chain seq x y z
N MET A 1 -2.49 53.50 32.15
CA MET A 1 -2.76 52.12 32.57
C MET A 1 -2.30 51.25 31.42
N ASP A 2 -1.00 50.95 31.40
CA ASP A 2 -0.38 50.06 30.40
C ASP A 2 -0.48 48.63 30.95
N ASN A 3 -1.38 47.84 30.38
CA ASN A 3 -1.43 46.41 30.63
C ASN A 3 -0.37 45.76 29.74
N THR A 4 0.83 45.59 30.28
CA THR A 4 1.85 44.71 29.71
C THR A 4 1.40 43.27 29.93
N GLU A 5 0.57 42.79 29.02
CA GLU A 5 0.22 41.38 28.89
C GLU A 5 1.51 40.65 28.52
N ASN A 6 2.05 39.93 29.51
CA ASN A 6 3.28 39.17 29.38
C ASN A 6 2.94 37.95 28.50
N ASP A 7 3.11 38.11 27.19
CA ASP A 7 2.93 37.07 26.17
C ASP A 7 4.02 36.00 26.36
N GLN A 8 3.81 35.14 27.35
CA GLN A 8 4.61 33.94 27.52
C GLN A 8 4.24 33.00 26.38
N THR A 9 5.00 33.10 25.29
CA THR A 9 4.99 32.10 24.22
C THR A 9 5.48 30.78 24.80
N VAL A 10 4.52 29.90 25.11
CA VAL A 10 4.74 28.53 25.57
C VAL A 10 5.23 27.71 24.38
N ASN A 11 6.52 27.74 24.10
CA ASN A 11 7.13 26.93 23.04
C ASN A 11 6.77 25.43 23.21
N LEU A 12 6.27 24.81 22.15
CA LEU A 12 5.99 23.37 22.14
C LEU A 12 7.31 22.60 21.99
N ILE A 13 7.57 21.66 22.91
CA ILE A 13 8.76 20.81 22.86
C ILE A 13 8.43 19.53 22.08
N CYS A 14 9.25 19.22 21.07
CA CYS A 14 9.10 17.98 20.32
C CYS A 14 9.44 16.77 21.19
N VAL A 15 8.46 15.88 21.42
CA VAL A 15 8.65 14.66 22.24
C VAL A 15 9.70 13.70 21.66
N ARG A 16 9.97 13.77 20.34
CA ARG A 16 10.91 12.86 19.68
C ARG A 16 12.36 13.31 19.73
N CYS A 17 12.63 14.60 19.50
CA CYS A 17 14.00 15.13 19.42
C CYS A 17 14.33 16.18 20.47
N GLY A 18 13.37 16.59 21.31
CA GLY A 18 13.57 17.58 22.37
C GLY A 18 13.67 19.04 21.89
N GLU A 19 13.54 19.29 20.59
CA GLU A 19 13.68 20.63 20.01
C GLU A 19 12.45 21.49 20.33
N ALA A 20 12.67 22.77 20.64
CA ALA A 20 11.59 23.75 20.79
C ALA A 20 11.02 24.14 19.42
N ASN A 21 9.71 24.28 19.32
CA ASN A 21 9.01 24.67 18.09
C ASN A 21 7.94 25.73 18.42
N ASP A 22 7.56 26.49 17.38
CA ASP A 22 6.44 27.43 17.43
C ASP A 22 5.15 26.71 17.85
N GLU A 23 4.34 27.36 18.69
CA GLU A 23 3.04 26.87 19.15
C GLU A 23 2.07 26.53 18.02
N ARG A 24 2.22 27.18 16.86
CA ARG A 24 1.38 26.95 15.68
C ARG A 24 1.96 25.92 14.72
N ALA A 25 3.14 25.35 15.02
CA ALA A 25 3.76 24.37 14.17
C ALA A 25 3.10 22.99 14.32
N SER A 26 2.41 22.52 13.28
CA SER A 26 1.86 21.14 13.25
C SER A 26 2.93 20.04 13.21
N ARG A 27 4.18 20.38 12.84
CA ARG A 27 5.31 19.45 12.74
C ARG A 27 6.60 20.11 13.20
N CYS A 28 7.44 19.33 13.85
CA CYS A 28 8.78 19.75 14.26
C CYS A 28 9.62 20.16 13.06
N GLU A 29 10.26 21.32 13.12
CA GLU A 29 11.10 21.81 12.03
C GLU A 29 12.30 20.90 11.77
N HIS A 30 12.88 20.35 12.84
CA HIS A 30 14.07 19.51 12.78
C HIS A 30 13.77 18.07 12.32
N CYS A 31 12.98 17.33 13.10
CA CYS A 31 12.76 15.90 12.85
C CYS A 31 11.49 15.58 12.05
N LYS A 32 10.68 16.60 11.71
CA LYS A 32 9.39 16.48 11.00
C LYS A 32 8.35 15.60 11.70
N ALA A 33 8.57 15.24 12.96
CA ALA A 33 7.59 14.57 13.79
C ALA A 33 6.39 15.50 14.04
N PRO A 34 5.17 14.97 14.05
CA PRO A 34 4.00 15.79 14.35
C PRO A 34 4.02 16.25 15.81
N LEU A 35 3.59 17.49 16.05
CA LEU A 35 3.59 18.14 17.36
C LEU A 35 2.19 18.22 17.99
N ASP A 36 1.14 18.19 17.16
CA ASP A 36 -0.24 18.32 17.63
C ASP A 36 -0.68 17.08 18.43
N ASP A 37 -1.47 17.28 19.50
CA ASP A 37 -2.11 16.19 20.26
C ASP A 37 -2.99 15.29 19.36
N PHE A 38 -3.53 15.84 18.26
CA PHE A 38 -4.25 15.08 17.24
C PHE A 38 -3.40 14.02 16.52
N ALA A 39 -2.08 14.18 16.51
CA ALA A 39 -1.17 13.20 15.96
C ALA A 39 -1.14 11.91 16.78
N SER A 40 -1.41 12.00 18.08
CA SER A 40 -1.49 10.85 18.98
C SER A 40 -2.80 10.08 18.83
N THR A 41 -3.91 10.77 18.53
CA THR A 41 -5.25 10.17 18.42
C THR A 41 -5.56 9.61 17.02
N ALA A 42 -4.90 10.12 15.98
CA ALA A 42 -5.06 9.63 14.60
C ALA A 42 -3.70 9.39 13.89
N PRO A 43 -2.86 8.45 14.38
CA PRO A 43 -1.53 8.19 13.82
C PRO A 43 -1.56 7.81 12.34
N TRP A 44 -2.68 7.24 11.86
CA TRP A 44 -2.88 6.88 10.45
C TRP A 44 -3.15 8.08 9.53
N GLU A 45 -3.57 9.24 10.03
CA GLU A 45 -3.81 10.43 9.19
C GLU A 45 -2.53 11.24 8.99
N MET A 46 -1.70 11.36 10.03
CA MET A 46 -0.47 12.17 9.98
C MET A 46 0.71 11.48 9.28
N GLY A 47 0.71 10.14 9.20
CA GLY A 47 1.74 9.36 8.49
C GLY A 47 1.61 9.37 6.95
N LYS A 48 0.48 9.83 6.39
CA LYS A 48 0.11 9.57 4.99
C LYS A 48 0.84 10.41 3.93
N VAL A 49 1.37 11.59 4.25
CA VAL A 49 1.85 12.51 3.18
C VAL A 49 3.27 12.18 2.70
N THR A 50 4.14 11.64 3.56
CA THR A 50 5.53 11.27 3.19
C THR A 50 5.95 9.91 3.71
N ALA A 51 5.75 9.61 4.99
CA ALA A 51 6.17 8.34 5.60
C ALA A 51 5.44 7.12 4.99
N GLY A 52 4.14 7.21 4.73
CA GLY A 52 3.36 6.15 4.11
C GLY A 52 3.79 5.85 2.67
N ARG A 53 4.15 6.87 1.88
CA ARG A 53 4.67 6.69 0.52
C ARG A 53 6.05 6.04 0.51
N THR A 54 6.93 6.40 1.45
CA THR A 54 8.26 5.80 1.58
C THR A 54 8.19 4.38 2.18
N ALA A 55 7.25 4.13 3.10
CA ALA A 55 7.03 2.82 3.70
C ALA A 55 6.35 1.83 2.74
N ALA A 56 5.37 2.29 1.96
CA ALA A 56 4.68 1.48 0.95
C ALA A 56 5.50 1.31 -0.34
N ASN A 57 6.68 1.91 -0.44
CA ASN A 57 7.56 1.71 -1.57
C ASN A 57 8.22 0.32 -1.45
N PRO A 58 7.85 -0.66 -2.30
CA PRO A 58 8.36 -2.03 -2.20
C PRO A 58 9.88 -2.11 -2.39
N ARG A 59 10.48 -1.05 -2.96
CA ARG A 59 11.91 -0.94 -3.19
C ARG A 59 12.73 -0.70 -1.92
N THR A 60 12.24 0.15 -1.01
CA THR A 60 12.94 0.48 0.24
C THR A 60 12.70 -0.56 1.32
N ASN A 61 11.60 -1.32 1.20
CA ASN A 61 11.21 -2.33 2.18
C ASN A 61 10.99 -3.69 1.50
N PRO A 62 11.99 -4.59 1.49
CA PRO A 62 11.85 -5.92 0.89
C PRO A 62 10.76 -6.77 1.57
N ILE A 63 10.40 -6.45 2.81
CA ILE A 63 9.27 -7.06 3.53
C ILE A 63 7.95 -6.86 2.76
N VAL A 64 7.73 -5.69 2.16
CA VAL A 64 6.52 -5.41 1.38
C VAL A 64 6.52 -6.24 0.09
N PHE A 65 7.68 -6.37 -0.57
CA PHE A 65 7.84 -7.22 -1.76
C PHE A 65 7.48 -8.69 -1.44
N TRP A 66 8.09 -9.25 -0.39
CA TRP A 66 7.85 -10.65 0.00
C TRP A 66 6.43 -10.87 0.53
N GLY A 67 5.86 -9.91 1.26
CA GLY A 67 4.48 -10.00 1.75
C GLY A 67 3.47 -10.07 0.60
N VAL A 68 3.63 -9.23 -0.42
CA VAL A 68 2.78 -9.28 -1.63
C VAL A 68 2.99 -10.60 -2.38
N TRP A 69 4.24 -11.04 -2.53
CA TRP A 69 4.54 -12.31 -3.22
C TRP A 69 3.90 -13.52 -2.51
N LEU A 70 4.05 -13.61 -1.18
CA LEU A 70 3.47 -14.70 -0.39
C LEU A 70 1.93 -14.69 -0.42
N LEU A 71 1.30 -13.52 -0.44
CA LEU A 71 -0.15 -13.40 -0.45
C LEU A 71 -0.76 -13.72 -1.82
N PHE A 72 -0.17 -13.19 -2.90
CA PHE A 72 -0.76 -13.29 -4.24
C PHE A 72 -0.25 -14.47 -5.07
N SER A 73 0.94 -15.01 -4.80
CA SER A 73 1.49 -16.12 -5.59
C SER A 73 0.62 -17.38 -5.55
N PRO A 74 0.17 -17.89 -4.38
CA PRO A 74 -0.69 -19.07 -4.32
C PRO A 74 -2.01 -18.83 -5.07
N THR A 75 -2.59 -17.64 -4.88
CA THR A 75 -3.85 -17.24 -5.52
C THR A 75 -3.73 -17.22 -7.04
N VAL A 76 -2.63 -16.68 -7.58
CA VAL A 76 -2.39 -16.65 -9.03
C VAL A 76 -2.19 -18.06 -9.58
N VAL A 77 -1.43 -18.92 -8.89
CA VAL A 77 -1.21 -20.31 -9.35
C VAL A 77 -2.53 -21.09 -9.37
N ILE A 78 -3.32 -21.00 -8.30
CA ILE A 78 -4.62 -21.67 -8.19
C ILE A 78 -5.58 -21.13 -9.25
N ALA A 79 -5.67 -19.80 -9.41
CA ALA A 79 -6.55 -19.18 -10.40
C ALA A 79 -6.17 -19.57 -11.84
N GLY A 80 -4.87 -19.64 -12.15
CA GLY A 80 -4.39 -20.09 -13.46
C GLY A 80 -4.74 -21.55 -13.73
N TYR A 81 -4.54 -22.44 -12.75
CA TYR A 81 -4.94 -23.84 -12.86
C TYR A 81 -6.46 -24.00 -13.01
N SER A 82 -7.25 -23.30 -12.21
CA SER A 82 -8.70 -23.27 -12.30
C SER A 82 -9.16 -22.76 -13.66
N PHE A 83 -8.55 -21.70 -14.19
CA PHE A 83 -8.87 -21.18 -15.52
C PHE A 83 -8.65 -22.23 -16.62
N VAL A 84 -7.49 -22.87 -16.64
CA VAL A 84 -7.15 -23.90 -17.65
C VAL A 84 -8.08 -25.10 -17.56
N SER A 85 -8.35 -25.60 -16.33
CA SER A 85 -9.25 -26.74 -16.14
C SER A 85 -10.67 -26.42 -16.62
N HIS A 86 -11.22 -25.27 -16.23
CA HIS A 86 -12.58 -24.87 -16.61
C HIS A 86 -12.70 -24.61 -18.11
N LEU A 87 -11.69 -24.00 -18.72
CA LEU A 87 -11.63 -23.80 -20.16
C LEU A 87 -11.57 -25.14 -20.91
N THR A 88 -10.79 -26.11 -20.41
CA THR A 88 -10.69 -27.45 -21.00
C THR A 88 -12.02 -28.19 -20.91
N TYR A 89 -12.69 -28.16 -19.76
CA TYR A 89 -14.02 -28.73 -19.58
C TYR A 89 -15.09 -28.05 -20.44
N ALA A 90 -14.99 -26.74 -20.67
CA ALA A 90 -15.91 -26.04 -21.55
C ALA A 90 -15.75 -26.44 -23.03
N ILE A 91 -14.55 -26.82 -23.47
CA ILE A 91 -14.25 -27.17 -24.87
C ILE A 91 -14.48 -28.66 -25.14
N VAL A 92 -14.07 -29.53 -24.21
CA VAL A 92 -14.03 -31.00 -24.39
C VAL A 92 -15.15 -31.71 -23.61
N GLY A 93 -15.86 -30.98 -22.74
CA GLY A 93 -16.89 -31.55 -21.88
C GLY A 93 -18.13 -32.05 -22.62
N PRO A 94 -18.99 -32.80 -21.92
CA PRO A 94 -20.22 -33.36 -22.49
C PRO A 94 -21.15 -32.26 -23.04
N ASP A 95 -21.94 -32.61 -24.07
CA ASP A 95 -22.80 -31.71 -24.85
C ASP A 95 -23.94 -31.02 -24.06
N ASP A 96 -24.01 -31.21 -22.75
CA ASP A 96 -24.99 -30.58 -21.88
C ASP A 96 -24.72 -29.06 -21.76
N SER A 97 -25.56 -28.29 -22.46
CA SER A 97 -25.42 -26.84 -22.63
C SER A 97 -25.47 -26.06 -21.32
N TYR A 98 -26.18 -26.58 -20.31
CA TYR A 98 -26.28 -25.95 -18.99
C TYR A 98 -24.98 -26.09 -18.18
N THR A 99 -24.31 -27.23 -18.31
CA THR A 99 -23.08 -27.54 -17.59
C THR A 99 -21.90 -26.78 -18.20
N SER A 100 -21.83 -26.69 -19.53
CA SER A 100 -20.77 -25.96 -20.24
C SER A 100 -20.81 -24.46 -19.99
N GLY A 101 -22.00 -23.85 -19.92
CA GLY A 101 -22.16 -22.43 -19.60
C GLY A 101 -21.64 -22.06 -18.20
N GLY A 102 -21.88 -22.92 -17.21
CA GLY A 102 -21.35 -22.75 -15.85
C GLY A 102 -19.82 -22.77 -15.80
N TYR A 103 -19.19 -23.73 -16.49
CA TYR A 103 -17.74 -23.81 -16.56
C TYR A 103 -17.12 -22.62 -17.29
N LEU A 104 -17.76 -22.10 -18.35
CA LEU A 104 -17.30 -20.88 -19.03
C LEU A 104 -17.28 -19.66 -18.11
N LEU A 105 -18.36 -19.43 -17.36
CA LEU A 105 -18.44 -18.30 -16.44
C LEU A 105 -17.41 -18.42 -15.31
N ALA A 106 -17.30 -19.61 -14.70
CA ALA A 106 -16.31 -19.86 -13.65
C ALA A 106 -14.87 -19.77 -14.18
N GLY A 107 -14.61 -20.22 -15.41
CA GLY A 107 -13.36 -20.00 -16.12
C GLY A 107 -13.07 -18.50 -16.29
N LEU A 108 -14.01 -17.71 -16.80
CA LEU A 108 -13.84 -16.26 -16.96
C LEU A 108 -13.49 -15.57 -15.63
N MET A 109 -14.17 -15.92 -14.54
CA MET A 109 -13.86 -15.38 -13.22
C MET A 109 -12.43 -15.77 -12.79
N ALA A 110 -12.06 -17.05 -12.89
CA ALA A 110 -10.71 -17.52 -12.57
C ALA A 110 -9.64 -16.82 -13.42
N GLY A 111 -9.91 -16.59 -14.71
CA GLY A 111 -9.05 -15.84 -15.61
C GLY A 111 -8.86 -14.39 -15.18
N LEU A 112 -9.92 -13.70 -14.75
CA LEU A 112 -9.83 -12.33 -14.22
C LEU A 112 -8.99 -12.27 -12.95
N TYR A 113 -9.18 -13.20 -12.01
CA TYR A 113 -8.36 -13.28 -10.79
C TYR A 113 -6.89 -13.54 -11.12
N PHE A 114 -6.60 -14.42 -12.08
CA PHE A 114 -5.25 -14.67 -12.57
C PHE A 114 -4.60 -13.40 -13.13
N LEU A 115 -5.32 -12.65 -13.98
CA LEU A 115 -4.81 -11.43 -14.60
C LEU A 115 -4.55 -10.32 -13.58
N ILE A 116 -5.49 -10.10 -12.65
CA ILE A 116 -5.35 -9.06 -11.61
C ILE A 116 -4.19 -9.40 -10.67
N GLY A 117 -4.12 -10.65 -10.19
CA GLY A 117 -3.03 -11.10 -9.33
C GLY A 117 -1.67 -11.08 -10.02
N GLY A 118 -1.62 -11.52 -11.28
CA GLY A 118 -0.41 -11.45 -12.11
C GLY A 118 0.05 -10.02 -12.35
N TRP A 119 -0.87 -9.10 -12.62
CA TRP A 119 -0.57 -7.67 -12.75
C TRP A 119 -0.04 -7.06 -11.44
N ALA A 120 -0.64 -7.40 -10.30
CA ALA A 120 -0.16 -6.97 -8.99
C ALA A 120 1.28 -7.46 -8.70
N LEU A 121 1.55 -8.74 -8.94
CA LEU A 121 2.90 -9.29 -8.80
C LEU A 121 3.90 -8.65 -9.77
N TYR A 122 3.50 -8.46 -11.03
CA TYR A 122 4.34 -7.84 -12.05
C TYR A 122 4.68 -6.38 -11.70
N THR A 123 3.72 -5.58 -11.26
CA THR A 123 3.95 -4.17 -10.91
C THR A 123 4.89 -4.04 -9.71
N VAL A 124 4.71 -4.87 -8.68
CA VAL A 124 5.60 -4.88 -7.50
C VAL A 124 7.01 -5.36 -7.88
N THR A 125 7.12 -6.42 -8.68
CA THR A 125 8.39 -6.96 -9.16
C THR A 125 9.14 -5.95 -10.04
N LYS A 126 8.44 -5.32 -10.99
CA LYS A 126 9.01 -4.26 -11.84
C LYS A 126 9.51 -3.08 -11.00
N ARG A 127 8.75 -2.65 -10.00
CA ARG A 127 9.15 -1.54 -9.11
C ARG A 127 10.36 -1.89 -8.23
N PHE A 128 10.44 -3.13 -7.76
CA PHE A 128 11.56 -3.62 -6.97
C PHE A 128 12.87 -3.61 -7.78
N PHE A 129 12.82 -4.07 -9.04
CA PHE A 129 14.02 -4.21 -9.88
C PHE A 129 14.36 -2.98 -10.74
N SER A 130 13.46 -2.02 -10.93
CA SER A 130 13.76 -0.83 -11.74
C SER A 130 14.91 -0.03 -11.12
N LYS A 131 16.12 -0.03 -11.72
CA LYS A 131 17.25 0.80 -11.25
C LYS A 131 16.87 2.29 -11.24
N LYS A 132 17.40 3.06 -10.28
CA LYS A 132 17.33 4.54 -10.39
C LYS A 132 18.11 4.86 -11.66
N LYS A 133 17.46 5.45 -12.67
CA LYS A 133 18.21 6.38 -13.51
C LYS A 133 18.61 7.47 -12.52
N ALA A 134 19.85 7.41 -12.06
CA ALA A 134 20.40 8.44 -11.22
C ALA A 134 20.21 9.74 -12.01
N SER A 135 19.55 10.69 -11.37
CA SER A 135 19.60 12.10 -11.73
C SER A 135 21.08 12.50 -11.75
N GLU A 136 21.70 12.42 -12.92
CA GLU A 136 22.75 13.35 -13.35
C GLU A 136 22.11 14.72 -13.61
#